data_AF-A0A419EEF4-F1
#
_entry.id   AF-A0A419EEF4-F1
#
_cell.length_a   1.000
_cell.length_b   1.000
_cell.length_c   1.000
_cell.angle_alpha   90.00
_cell.angle_beta   90.00
_cell.angle_gamma   90.00
#
_symmetry.space_group_name_H-M   'P 1'
#
loop_
_entity.id
_entity.type
_entity.pdbx_description
1 polymer ?
#
loop_
_entity_poly.entity_id
_entity_poly.type
_entity_poly.pdbx_seq_one_letter_code
_entity_poly.pdbx_strand_id
1 'polypeptide(L)'
;MKPSNPDMKRPFPVTLTLWMVLSMVIWNAARAWTSLAWSEILNEFSITPAPIVGGMVGGIWAVIGAILYWGIWQKKAWSVKMLPGVAAGCTVWYWGERLMWQNPRPNLTFAVIVNLMILIVVIIATKSLSREAYERKSENQKVD
;
A
#
# COMPACT_ATOMS: atom_id res chain seq x y z
N MET A 1 -24.20 -21.47 -27.97
CA MET A 1 -24.13 -20.73 -26.70
C MET A 1 -22.75 -20.94 -26.09
N LYS A 2 -21.91 -19.90 -26.07
CA LYS A 2 -20.62 -19.92 -25.35
C LYS A 2 -20.97 -19.86 -23.86
N PRO A 3 -20.54 -20.82 -23.01
CA PRO A 3 -20.84 -20.73 -21.59
C PRO A 3 -20.28 -19.41 -21.06
N SER A 4 -21.13 -18.63 -20.37
CA SER A 4 -20.71 -17.45 -19.64
C SER A 4 -19.57 -17.85 -18.71
N ASN A 5 -18.41 -17.20 -18.88
CA ASN A 5 -17.22 -17.45 -18.07
C ASN A 5 -17.64 -17.46 -16.59
N PRO A 6 -17.27 -18.49 -15.80
CA PRO A 6 -17.62 -18.51 -14.38
C PRO A 6 -17.11 -17.21 -13.77
N ASP A 7 -17.99 -16.47 -13.09
CA ASP A 7 -17.64 -15.25 -12.37
C ASP A 7 -16.37 -15.52 -11.56
N MET A 8 -15.22 -15.07 -12.08
CA MET A 8 -13.93 -15.29 -11.42
C MET A 8 -13.92 -14.41 -10.18
N LYS A 9 -14.45 -14.96 -9.09
CA LYS A 9 -14.48 -14.32 -7.78
C LYS A 9 -13.06 -13.90 -7.44
N ARG A 10 -12.90 -12.62 -7.17
CA ARG A 10 -11.60 -12.04 -6.87
C ARG A 10 -11.02 -12.75 -5.62
N PRO A 11 -9.81 -13.30 -5.71
CA PRO A 11 -9.22 -14.08 -4.64
C PRO A 11 -9.10 -13.24 -3.39
N PHE A 12 -9.45 -13.84 -2.25
CA PHE A 12 -9.49 -13.16 -0.95
C PHE A 12 -8.21 -12.36 -0.60
N PRO A 13 -6.99 -12.87 -0.83
CA PRO A 13 -5.75 -12.11 -0.57
C PRO A 13 -5.65 -10.81 -1.37
N VAL A 14 -6.22 -10.75 -2.57
CA VAL A 14 -6.22 -9.56 -3.41
C VAL A 14 -7.21 -8.53 -2.88
N THR A 15 -8.39 -8.96 -2.45
CA THR A 15 -9.37 -8.09 -1.80
C THR A 15 -8.82 -7.54 -0.47
N LEU A 16 -8.18 -8.38 0.33
CA LEU A 16 -7.50 -7.97 1.56
C LEU A 16 -6.42 -6.93 1.27
N THR A 17 -5.55 -7.19 0.28
CA THR A 17 -4.50 -6.25 -0.13
C THR A 17 -5.08 -4.92 -0.62
N LEU A 18 -6.19 -4.96 -1.36
CA LEU A 18 -6.87 -3.75 -1.82
C LEU A 18 -7.33 -2.89 -0.64
N TRP A 19 -7.96 -3.49 0.37
CA TRP A 19 -8.36 -2.80 1.59
C TRP A 19 -7.17 -2.27 2.37
N MET A 20 -6.08 -3.03 2.46
CA MET A 20 -4.85 -2.57 3.12
C MET A 20 -4.24 -1.35 2.43
N VAL A 21 -4.16 -1.36 1.09
CA VAL A 21 -3.67 -0.21 0.32
C VAL A 21 -4.61 0.99 0.51
N LEU A 22 -5.94 0.78 0.52
CA LEU A 22 -6.90 1.87 0.75
C LEU A 22 -6.73 2.49 2.14
N SER A 23 -6.65 1.67 3.20
CA SER A 23 -6.39 2.15 4.55
C SER A 23 -5.08 2.94 4.63
N MET A 24 -4.05 2.48 3.91
CA MET A 24 -2.78 3.19 3.82
C MET A 24 -2.89 4.54 3.11
N VAL A 25 -3.68 4.65 2.04
CA VAL A 25 -3.96 5.92 1.35
C VAL A 25 -4.66 6.88 2.29
N ILE A 26 -5.73 6.43 2.94
CA ILE A 26 -6.52 7.25 3.87
C ILE A 26 -5.63 7.73 5.02
N TRP A 27 -4.83 6.85 5.61
CA TRP A 27 -3.91 7.19 6.68
C TRP A 27 -2.89 8.25 6.25
N ASN A 28 -2.27 8.10 5.08
CA ASN A 28 -1.27 9.04 4.59
C ASN A 28 -1.90 10.38 4.15
N ALA A 29 -3.11 10.36 3.60
CA ALA A 29 -3.86 11.57 3.29
C ALA A 29 -4.26 12.33 4.56
N ALA A 30 -4.75 11.62 5.58
CA ALA A 30 -5.06 12.20 6.88
C ALA A 30 -3.80 12.79 7.52
N ARG A 31 -2.68 12.05 7.51
CA ARG A 31 -1.37 12.55 7.97
C ARG A 31 -0.97 13.83 7.25
N ALA A 32 -1.03 13.83 5.93
CA ALA A 32 -0.67 14.99 5.11
C ALA A 32 -1.54 16.21 5.44
N TRP A 33 -2.86 16.00 5.53
CA TRP A 33 -3.80 17.02 5.93
C TRP A 33 -3.49 17.60 7.31
N THR A 34 -3.36 16.75 8.33
CA THR A 34 -3.10 17.20 9.71
C THR A 34 -1.76 17.92 9.84
N SER A 35 -0.74 17.49 9.11
CA SER A 35 0.58 18.13 9.09
C SER A 35 0.55 19.56 8.52
N LEU A 36 -0.35 19.83 7.57
CA LEU A 36 -0.51 21.16 6.97
C LEU A 36 -1.49 22.02 7.76
N ALA A 37 -2.67 21.48 8.07
CA ALA A 37 -3.76 22.18 8.74
C ALA A 37 -3.40 22.61 10.17
N TRP A 38 -2.58 21.81 10.87
CA TRP A 38 -2.14 22.09 12.24
C TRP A 38 -0.63 22.34 12.32
N SER A 39 -0.03 22.83 11.23
CA SER A 39 1.42 23.08 11.17
C SER A 39 1.92 24.02 12.27
N GLU A 40 1.18 25.09 12.58
CA GLU A 40 1.52 26.03 13.67
C GLU A 40 1.54 25.34 15.03
N ILE A 41 0.50 24.58 15.35
CA ILE A 41 0.39 23.83 16.61
C ILE A 41 1.53 22.79 16.71
N LEU A 42 1.78 22.05 15.64
CA LEU A 42 2.84 21.04 15.63
C LEU A 42 4.25 21.66 15.77
N ASN A 43 4.45 22.87 15.26
CA ASN A 43 5.69 23.63 15.44
C ASN A 43 5.86 24.10 16.89
N GLU A 44 4.78 24.51 17.56
CA GLU A 44 4.81 24.90 18.99
C GLU A 44 5.30 23.74 19.87
N PHE A 45 4.85 22.52 19.58
CA PHE A 45 5.32 21.30 20.26
C PHE A 45 6.67 20.78 19.77
N SER A 46 7.36 21.50 18.87
CA SER A 46 8.66 21.11 18.31
C SER A 46 8.68 19.68 17.77
N ILE A 47 7.58 19.27 17.13
CA ILE A 47 7.41 17.92 16.56
C ILE A 47 8.53 17.69 15.54
N THR A 48 9.22 16.56 15.68
CA THR A 48 10.21 16.09 14.71
C THR A 48 9.71 14.81 14.04
N PRO A 49 9.75 14.70 12.70
CA PRO A 49 10.23 15.67 11.72
C PRO A 49 9.30 16.89 11.53
N ALA A 50 9.84 17.97 10.95
CA ALA A 50 9.09 19.21 10.73
C ALA A 50 7.75 18.95 10.02
N PRO A 51 6.66 19.65 10.39
CA PRO A 51 5.32 19.35 9.90
C PRO A 51 5.22 19.35 8.37
N ILE A 52 5.90 20.29 7.70
CA ILE A 52 5.93 20.34 6.23
C ILE A 52 6.53 19.08 5.60
N VAL A 53 7.58 18.52 6.20
CA VAL A 53 8.23 17.27 5.74
C VAL A 53 7.27 16.10 5.94
N GLY A 54 6.63 16.02 7.10
CA GLY A 54 5.59 15.01 7.37
C GLY A 54 4.42 15.10 6.39
N GLY A 55 4.02 16.32 6.04
CA GLY A 55 2.99 16.63 5.05
C GLY A 55 3.34 16.14 3.65
N MET A 56 4.54 16.49 3.17
CA MET A 56 5.03 16.08 1.85
C MET A 56 5.15 14.57 1.74
N VAL A 57 5.75 13.91 2.73
CA VAL A 57 5.94 12.46 2.67
C VAL A 57 4.60 11.73 2.75
N GLY A 58 3.68 12.18 3.60
CA GLY A 58 2.30 11.69 3.61
C GLY A 58 1.62 11.85 2.24
N GLY A 59 1.75 13.02 1.62
CA GLY A 59 1.19 13.28 0.29
C GLY A 59 1.74 12.34 -0.78
N ILE A 60 3.07 12.16 -0.83
CA ILE A 60 3.73 11.24 -1.77
C ILE A 60 3.20 9.82 -1.61
N TRP A 61 3.14 9.31 -0.38
CA TRP A 61 2.64 7.95 -0.12
C TRP A 61 1.14 7.79 -0.40
N ALA A 62 0.33 8.82 -0.16
CA ALA A 62 -1.09 8.82 -0.50
C ALA A 62 -1.28 8.72 -2.02
N VAL A 63 -0.52 9.48 -2.82
CA VAL A 63 -0.58 9.46 -4.28
C VAL A 63 -0.11 8.10 -4.83
N ILE A 64 1.06 7.61 -4.38
CA ILE A 64 1.58 6.30 -4.79
C ILE A 64 0.59 5.19 -4.44
N GLY A 65 0.02 5.23 -3.24
CA GLY A 65 -0.99 4.28 -2.79
C GLY A 65 -2.27 4.34 -3.62
N ALA A 66 -2.75 5.54 -3.98
CA ALA A 66 -3.95 5.72 -4.79
C ALA A 66 -3.75 5.19 -6.22
N ILE A 67 -2.59 5.44 -6.82
CA ILE A 67 -2.19 4.88 -8.12
C ILE A 67 -2.18 3.35 -8.02
N LEU A 68 -1.53 2.79 -7.00
CA LEU A 68 -1.48 1.34 -6.82
C LEU A 68 -2.88 0.74 -6.59
N TYR A 69 -3.71 1.35 -5.75
CA TYR A 69 -5.08 0.94 -5.49
C TYR A 69 -5.88 0.87 -6.80
N TRP A 70 -5.81 1.94 -7.60
CA TRP A 70 -6.43 2.00 -8.91
C TRP A 70 -5.92 0.91 -9.85
N GLY A 71 -4.60 0.69 -9.89
CA GLY A 71 -3.99 -0.37 -10.69
C GLY A 71 -4.48 -1.76 -10.31
N ILE A 72 -4.55 -2.06 -9.02
CA ILE A 72 -5.06 -3.34 -8.51
C ILE A 72 -6.57 -3.46 -8.80
N TRP A 73 -7.36 -2.43 -8.56
CA TRP A 73 -8.81 -2.38 -8.83
C TRP A 73 -9.12 -2.66 -10.30
N GLN A 74 -8.43 -1.97 -11.21
CA GLN A 74 -8.54 -2.14 -12.65
C GLN A 74 -7.85 -3.42 -13.17
N LYS A 75 -7.30 -4.22 -12.25
CA LYS A 75 -6.59 -5.47 -12.54
C LYS A 75 -5.48 -5.29 -13.60
N LYS A 76 -4.75 -4.18 -13.56
CA LYS A 76 -3.70 -3.84 -14.54
C LYS A 76 -2.44 -4.67 -14.29
N ALA A 77 -1.78 -5.15 -15.35
CA ALA A 77 -0.60 -6.01 -15.21
C ALA A 77 0.60 -5.33 -14.51
N TRP A 78 0.74 -4.00 -14.64
CA TRP A 78 1.82 -3.26 -13.97
C TRP A 78 1.65 -3.22 -12.45
N SER A 79 0.43 -3.35 -11.92
CA SER A 79 0.19 -3.30 -10.47
C SER A 79 0.81 -4.50 -9.74
N VAL A 80 0.99 -5.62 -10.46
CA VAL A 80 1.69 -6.82 -9.97
C VAL A 80 3.14 -6.50 -9.60
N LYS A 81 3.84 -5.74 -10.45
CA LYS A 81 5.24 -5.37 -10.23
C LYS A 81 5.37 -4.22 -9.23
N MET A 82 4.43 -3.29 -9.26
CA MET A 82 4.45 -2.12 -8.38
C MET A 82 4.14 -2.48 -6.92
N LEU A 83 3.23 -3.43 -6.67
CA LEU A 83 2.82 -3.83 -5.32
C LEU A 83 3.99 -4.20 -4.39
N PRO A 84 4.91 -5.13 -4.73
CA PRO A 84 6.04 -5.46 -3.87
C PRO A 84 7.03 -4.30 -3.73
N GLY A 85 7.22 -3.48 -4.77
CA GLY A 85 8.08 -2.30 -4.72
C GLY A 85 7.55 -1.24 -3.75
N VAL A 86 6.25 -0.97 -3.78
CA VAL A 86 5.57 -0.08 -2.84
C VAL A 86 5.67 -0.64 -1.43
N ALA A 87 5.38 -1.93 -1.21
CA ALA A 87 5.49 -2.55 0.12
C ALA A 87 6.91 -2.47 0.72
N ALA A 88 7.94 -2.68 -0.11
CA ALA A 88 9.34 -2.53 0.31
C ALA A 88 9.66 -1.08 0.69
N GLY A 89 9.26 -0.12 -0.16
CA GLY A 89 9.46 1.30 0.12
C GLY A 89 8.75 1.77 1.39
N CYS A 90 7.51 1.32 1.61
CA CYS A 90 6.75 1.61 2.83
C CYS A 90 7.46 1.06 4.07
N THR A 91 8.02 -0.15 3.96
CA THR A 91 8.75 -0.81 5.05
C THR A 91 10.01 -0.04 5.40
N VAL A 92 10.83 0.32 4.39
CA VAL A 92 12.05 1.12 4.59
C VAL A 92 11.71 2.47 5.21
N TRP A 93 10.68 3.14 4.70
CA TRP A 93 10.23 4.43 5.23
C TRP A 93 9.78 4.33 6.70
N TYR A 94 8.87 3.40 7.01
CA TYR A 94 8.35 3.22 8.36
C TYR A 94 9.46 2.93 9.38
N TRP A 95 10.37 2.00 9.05
CA TRP A 95 11.48 1.67 9.92
C TRP A 95 12.50 2.80 9.99
N GLY A 96 12.78 3.50 8.91
CA GLY A 96 13.63 4.69 8.90
C GLY A 96 13.12 5.75 9.88
N GLU A 97 11.84 6.12 9.78
CA GLU A 97 11.25 7.10 10.70
C GLU A 97 11.33 6.65 12.16
N ARG A 98 10.96 5.39 12.40
CA ARG A 98 10.90 4.81 13.74
C ARG A 98 12.28 4.69 14.38
N LEU A 99 13.30 4.38 13.58
CA LEU A 99 14.66 4.25 14.07
C LEU A 99 15.28 5.62 14.38
N MET A 100 14.96 6.65 13.60
CA MET A 100 15.55 7.98 13.76
C MET A 100 14.83 8.85 14.80
N TRP A 101 13.50 8.85 14.83
CA TRP A 101 12.73 9.85 15.59
C TRP A 101 11.88 9.28 16.72
N GLN A 102 11.67 7.97 16.80
CA GLN A 102 10.84 7.37 17.85
C GLN A 102 11.71 6.67 18.91
N ASN A 103 11.93 7.36 20.04
CA ASN A 103 12.57 6.82 21.24
C ASN A 103 11.87 7.40 22.49
N PRO A 104 11.34 6.60 23.44
CA PRO A 104 11.38 5.13 23.55
C PRO A 104 10.45 4.38 22.58
N ARG A 105 10.74 3.09 22.34
CA ARG A 105 9.99 2.20 21.41
C ARG A 105 9.25 1.09 22.15
N PRO A 106 8.11 1.39 22.81
CA PRO A 106 7.44 0.43 23.68
C PRO A 106 6.86 -0.80 22.96
N ASN A 107 6.59 -0.70 21.66
CA ASN A 107 5.90 -1.72 20.87
C ASN A 107 6.76 -2.33 19.75
N LEU A 108 8.07 -2.49 19.97
CA LEU A 108 9.00 -2.95 18.94
C LEU A 108 8.59 -4.32 18.36
N THR A 109 8.42 -5.32 19.23
CA THR A 109 8.08 -6.71 18.85
C THR A 109 6.77 -6.78 18.06
N PHE A 110 5.72 -6.11 18.54
CA PHE A 110 4.43 -6.05 17.87
C PHE A 110 4.55 -5.54 16.43
N ALA A 111 5.26 -4.43 16.25
CA ALA A 111 5.42 -3.84 14.93
C ALA A 111 6.28 -4.68 13.97
N VAL A 112 7.28 -5.43 14.47
CA VAL A 112 8.00 -6.42 13.64
C VAL A 112 7.03 -7.50 13.14
N ILE A 113 6.26 -8.09 14.06
CA ILE A 113 5.31 -9.17 13.72
C ILE A 113 4.28 -8.67 12.69
N VAL A 114 3.67 -7.50 12.92
CA VAL A 114 2.70 -6.91 12.00
C VAL A 114 3.33 -6.62 10.64
N ASN A 115 4.54 -6.04 10.60
CA ASN A 115 5.21 -5.76 9.33
C ASN A 115 5.49 -7.06 8.54
N LEU A 116 5.94 -8.13 9.19
CA LEU A 116 6.14 -9.43 8.55
C LEU A 116 4.82 -10.04 8.04
N MET A 117 3.74 -9.97 8.82
CA MET A 117 2.42 -10.45 8.38
C MET A 117 1.94 -9.71 7.13
N ILE A 118 2.12 -8.39 7.08
CA ILE A 118 1.78 -7.57 5.92
C ILE A 118 2.58 -8.02 4.69
N LEU A 119 3.89 -8.24 4.83
CA LEU A 119 4.74 -8.71 3.73
C LEU A 119 4.31 -10.08 3.20
N ILE A 120 3.92 -11.00 4.09
CA ILE A 120 3.39 -12.31 3.69
C ILE A 120 2.11 -12.15 2.86
N VAL A 121 1.17 -11.31 3.31
CA VAL A 121 -0.07 -11.03 2.56
C VAL A 121 0.25 -10.45 1.18
N VAL A 122 1.19 -9.49 1.11
CA VAL A 122 1.63 -8.89 -0.15
C VAL A 122 2.24 -9.93 -1.10
N ILE A 123 3.06 -10.85 -0.60
CA ILE A 123 3.65 -11.92 -1.42
C ILE A 123 2.56 -12.84 -1.99
N ILE A 124 1.61 -13.27 -1.15
CA ILE A 124 0.49 -14.13 -1.58
C ILE A 124 -0.37 -13.41 -2.62
N ALA A 125 -0.72 -12.14 -2.37
CA ALA A 125 -1.50 -11.34 -3.30
C ALA A 125 -0.78 -11.09 -4.62
N THR A 126 0.54 -10.87 -4.60
CA THR A 126 1.35 -10.70 -5.81
C THR A 126 1.34 -11.97 -6.67
N LYS A 127 1.48 -13.15 -6.05
CA LYS A 127 1.36 -14.44 -6.75
C LYS A 127 -0.04 -14.62 -7.36
N SER A 128 -1.07 -14.27 -6.60
CA SER A 128 -2.46 -14.35 -7.06
C SER A 128 -2.74 -13.42 -8.24
N LEU A 129 -2.30 -12.15 -8.16
CA LEU A 129 -2.45 -11.17 -9.24
C LEU A 129 -1.65 -11.55 -10.49
N SER A 130 -0.45 -12.11 -10.31
CA SER A 130 0.38 -12.63 -11.42
C SER A 130 -0.36 -13.73 -12.19
N ARG A 131 -0.98 -14.66 -11.46
CA ARG A 131 -1.75 -15.76 -12.06
C ARG A 131 -2.94 -15.22 -12.86
N GLU A 132 -3.73 -14.32 -12.31
CA GLU A 132 -4.86 -13.70 -13.01
C GLU A 132 -4.44 -12.91 -14.27
N ALA A 133 -3.27 -12.27 -14.22
CA ALA A 133 -2.74 -11.54 -15.37
C ALA A 133 -2.30 -12.51 -16.49
N TYR A 134 -1.71 -13.65 -16.12
CA TYR A 134 -1.32 -14.69 -17.07
C TYR A 134 -2.53 -15.36 -17.73
N GLU A 135 -3.53 -15.77 -16.93
CA GLU A 135 -4.74 -16.42 -17.43
C GLU A 135 -5.47 -15.52 -18.43
N ARG A 136 -5.65 -14.23 -18.14
CA ARG A 136 -6.27 -13.27 -19.08
C ARG A 136 -5.48 -13.06 -20.36
N LYS A 137 -4.14 -13.02 -20.29
CA LYS A 137 -3.31 -12.93 -21.49
C LYS A 137 -3.50 -14.17 -22.38
N SER A 138 -3.59 -15.35 -21.77
CA SER A 138 -3.82 -16.61 -22.48
C SER A 138 -5.22 -16.73 -23.11
N GLU A 139 -6.25 -16.16 -22.46
CA GLU A 139 -7.62 -16.12 -23.02
C GLU A 139 -7.70 -15.21 -24.24
N ASN A 140 -7.14 -13.99 -24.16
CA ASN A 140 -7.17 -13.05 -25.28
C ASN A 140 -6.47 -13.63 -26.51
N GLN A 141 -5.33 -14.31 -26.34
CA GLN A 141 -4.59 -14.93 -27.44
C GLN A 141 -5.34 -16.09 -28.12
N LYS A 142 -6.36 -16.67 -27.50
CA LYS A 142 -7.19 -17.73 -28.10
C LYS A 142 -8.39 -17.19 -28.89
N VAL A 143 -8.67 -15.90 -28.76
CA VAL A 143 -9.82 -15.24 -29.41
C VAL A 143 -9.39 -14.54 -30.71
N ASP A 144 -8.11 -14.24 -30.85
CA ASP A 144 -7.45 -13.74 -32.07
C ASP A 144 -7.00 -14.90 -32.98
#